data_AF-A0A960SUJ1-F1
#
_entry.id   AF-A0A960SUJ1-F1
#
_cell.length_a   1.000
_cell.length_b   1.000
_cell.length_c   1.000
_cell.angle_alpha   90.00
_cell.angle_beta   90.00
_cell.angle_gamma   90.00
#
_symmetry.space_group_name_H-M   'P 1'
#
loop_
_entity.id
_entity.type
_entity.pdbx_description
1 polymer ?
#
loop_
_entity_poly.entity_id
_entity_poly.type
_entity_poly.pdbx_seq_one_letter_code
_entity_poly.pdbx_strand_id
1 'polypeptide(L)'
;EVTPAGPLLRQVLHVRAEGRRVALLEGADPRILAGEGTVVIRLARSRLMELGEAIQQLLHYPYGCLEQTSSSLLPWVVLKHAPVLAAAVGKDADRADQAVAAGIARLFSMQTRSGGLAYWPDDDQPTYWGSAYASVVLALARAEGCPVPEAPFARLMDYLRAELSQIDPKRLEPDLAAPCLAALAFSIGDGLPGGTAEALFAARHRMTAEQGHLLAVALALAFRVDERSRLLLEETRTDDAPGDWYGSAERATAVHLLAAVVSDQPSHVVDRLVSELLDSRRAAHWISTQGNAWALLALAEYGLRCEETEAGAAGELVSDAGRQEYVLDDAQPGARFEVGLAAVREGGLWLEQAEVHRLHVELELRSRALSPQVEALDEGFTLKRSYERIAPDGALGGADELKVGDSVLVPLT
;
A
#
# COMPACT_ATOMS: atom_id res chain seq x y z
N GLU A 1 25.85 18.23 9.65
CA GLU A 1 24.98 18.53 8.49
C GLU A 1 24.23 19.82 8.76
N VAL A 2 24.13 20.71 7.77
CA VAL A 2 23.28 21.90 7.85
C VAL A 2 21.92 21.50 7.30
N THR A 3 20.90 21.45 8.15
CA THR A 3 19.52 21.21 7.72
C THR A 3 18.93 22.53 7.20
N PRO A 4 18.57 22.65 5.92
CA PRO A 4 18.09 23.92 5.37
C PRO A 4 16.75 24.33 5.99
N ALA A 5 16.55 25.64 6.17
CA ALA A 5 15.32 26.23 6.70
C ALA A 5 14.22 26.29 5.62
N GLY A 6 13.62 25.14 5.31
CA GLY A 6 12.49 25.05 4.38
C GLY A 6 11.96 23.62 4.29
N PRO A 7 10.64 23.44 4.05
CA PRO A 7 10.07 22.11 3.87
C PRO A 7 10.67 21.47 2.61
N LEU A 8 10.81 20.13 2.66
CA LEU A 8 11.09 19.36 1.47
C LEU A 8 9.80 19.33 0.63
N LEU A 9 9.84 19.92 -0.55
CA LEU A 9 8.79 19.76 -1.55
C LEU A 9 9.02 18.44 -2.27
N ARG A 10 7.95 17.68 -2.44
CA ARG A 10 7.99 16.37 -3.10
C ARG A 10 6.77 16.20 -3.99
N GLN A 11 6.98 15.67 -5.19
CA GLN A 11 5.91 15.30 -6.12
C GLN A 11 6.28 13.99 -6.81
N VAL A 12 5.28 13.14 -7.01
CA VAL A 12 5.40 11.94 -7.83
C VAL A 12 4.54 12.11 -9.08
N LEU A 13 5.11 11.77 -10.24
CA LEU A 13 4.41 11.74 -11.52
C LEU A 13 4.50 10.33 -12.10
N HIS A 14 3.45 9.93 -12.82
CA HIS A 14 3.47 8.71 -13.63
C HIS A 14 3.26 9.07 -15.09
N VAL A 15 4.09 8.48 -15.96
CA VAL A 15 4.04 8.69 -17.41
C VAL A 15 3.97 7.32 -18.08
N ARG A 16 2.97 7.16 -18.96
CA ARG A 16 2.92 6.02 -19.89
C ARG A 16 3.63 6.44 -21.16
N ALA A 17 4.84 5.92 -21.38
CA ALA A 17 5.65 6.24 -22.54
C ALA A 17 5.31 5.29 -23.70
N GLU A 18 4.54 5.80 -24.67
CA GLU A 18 4.08 5.06 -25.87
C GLU A 18 4.64 5.68 -27.17
N GLY A 19 5.74 6.42 -27.09
CA GLY A 19 6.35 7.11 -28.22
C GLY A 19 7.86 6.96 -28.27
N ARG A 20 8.45 7.26 -29.44
CA ARG A 20 9.90 7.18 -29.66
C ARG A 20 10.69 8.21 -28.85
N ARG A 21 10.07 9.35 -28.57
CA ARG A 21 10.60 10.38 -27.66
C ARG A 21 9.45 10.94 -26.83
N VAL A 22 9.56 10.85 -25.50
CA VAL A 22 8.51 11.23 -24.55
C VAL A 22 9.07 12.23 -23.55
N ALA A 23 8.36 13.35 -23.35
CA ALA A 23 8.70 14.31 -22.30
C ALA A 23 8.26 13.76 -20.95
N LEU A 24 9.15 13.72 -19.97
CA LEU A 24 8.87 13.12 -18.68
C LEU A 24 8.32 14.13 -17.65
N LEU A 25 8.72 15.40 -17.73
CA LEU A 25 8.36 16.42 -16.73
C LEU A 25 7.04 17.16 -16.99
N GLU A 26 6.18 16.62 -17.87
CA GLU A 26 4.86 17.20 -18.11
C GLU A 26 4.01 17.09 -16.83
N GLY A 27 3.49 18.22 -16.33
CA GLY A 27 2.74 18.29 -15.07
C GLY A 27 3.58 18.44 -13.79
N ALA A 28 4.91 18.57 -13.91
CA ALA A 28 5.78 18.87 -12.78
C ALA A 28 5.49 20.26 -12.20
N ASP A 29 5.43 20.37 -10.87
CA ASP A 29 5.23 21.63 -10.15
C ASP A 29 6.43 22.56 -10.41
N PRO A 30 6.21 23.75 -11.00
CA PRO A 30 7.28 24.71 -11.28
C PRO A 30 8.07 25.11 -10.03
N ARG A 31 7.44 25.12 -8.85
CA ARG A 31 8.11 25.43 -7.58
C ARG A 31 9.13 24.37 -7.21
N ILE A 32 8.83 23.10 -7.52
CA ILE A 32 9.76 22.00 -7.29
C ILE A 32 10.94 22.10 -8.25
N LEU A 33 10.67 22.31 -9.54
CA LEU A 33 11.69 22.44 -10.59
C LEU A 33 12.64 23.62 -10.35
N ALA A 34 12.13 24.73 -9.80
CA ALA A 34 12.93 25.91 -9.45
C ALA A 34 13.83 25.70 -8.21
N GLY A 35 13.53 24.72 -7.36
CA GLY A 35 14.28 24.40 -6.14
C GLY A 35 15.52 23.55 -6.38
N GLU A 36 16.36 23.40 -5.36
CA GLU A 36 17.53 22.51 -5.41
C GLU A 36 17.17 21.10 -4.93
N GLY A 37 17.61 20.08 -5.68
CA GLY A 37 17.33 18.69 -5.36
C GLY A 37 17.48 17.77 -6.57
N THR A 38 16.70 16.70 -6.59
CA THR A 38 16.87 15.56 -7.50
C THR A 38 15.53 15.13 -8.10
N VAL A 39 15.61 14.55 -9.30
CA VAL A 39 14.56 13.72 -9.89
C VAL A 39 15.06 12.29 -9.88
N VAL A 40 14.33 11.40 -9.22
CA VAL A 40 14.55 9.96 -9.31
C VAL A 40 13.59 9.44 -10.37
N ILE A 41 14.11 8.77 -11.39
CA ILE A 41 13.34 8.17 -12.47
C ILE A 41 13.35 6.67 -12.25
N ARG A 42 12.18 6.04 -12.29
CA ARG A 42 12.05 4.59 -12.32
C ARG A 42 11.24 4.22 -13.55
N LEU A 43 11.73 3.28 -14.35
CA LEU A 43 11.00 2.81 -15.52
C LEU A 43 10.94 1.28 -15.55
N ALA A 44 9.83 0.73 -16.03
CA ALA A 44 9.64 -0.70 -16.21
C ALA A 44 8.67 -1.01 -17.34
N ARG A 45 8.64 -2.27 -17.75
CA ARG A 45 7.67 -2.82 -18.70
C ARG A 45 6.30 -3.12 -18.07
N SER A 46 6.19 -3.03 -16.75
CA SER A 46 5.01 -3.44 -15.97
C SER A 46 4.42 -2.28 -15.18
N ARG A 47 3.09 -2.27 -15.08
CA ARG A 47 2.27 -1.36 -14.26
C ARG A 47 2.57 -1.48 -12.78
N LEU A 48 3.18 -2.58 -12.33
CA LEU A 48 3.64 -2.74 -10.95
C LEU A 48 4.59 -1.63 -10.52
N MET A 49 5.33 -1.01 -11.45
CA MET A 49 6.19 0.15 -11.14
C MET A 49 5.40 1.30 -10.49
N GLU A 50 4.12 1.43 -10.81
CA GLU A 50 3.25 2.48 -10.29
C GLU A 50 2.90 2.30 -8.79
N LEU A 51 3.32 1.19 -8.17
CA LEU A 51 3.15 0.91 -6.74
C LEU A 51 4.31 1.41 -5.87
N GLY A 52 5.37 1.95 -6.47
CA GLY A 52 6.58 2.37 -5.75
C GLY A 52 6.26 3.26 -4.55
N GLU A 53 5.47 4.30 -4.76
CA GLU A 53 5.08 5.22 -3.68
C GLU A 53 4.17 4.59 -2.62
N ALA A 54 3.15 3.82 -3.03
CA ALA A 54 2.27 3.13 -2.08
C ALA A 54 3.06 2.19 -1.16
N ILE A 55 4.07 1.49 -1.71
CA ILE A 55 4.98 0.68 -0.92
C ILE A 55 5.79 1.56 0.03
N GLN A 56 6.42 2.64 -0.45
CA GLN A 56 7.22 3.52 0.41
C GLN A 56 6.42 4.07 1.60
N GLN A 57 5.15 4.42 1.40
CA GLN A 57 4.24 4.86 2.46
C GLN A 57 4.02 3.75 3.50
N LEU A 58 3.76 2.52 3.07
CA LEU A 58 3.60 1.38 3.97
C LEU A 58 4.90 1.04 4.73
N LEU A 59 6.06 1.18 4.07
CA LEU A 59 7.37 0.89 4.66
C LEU A 59 7.80 1.87 5.75
N HIS A 60 7.39 3.14 5.64
CA HIS A 60 7.82 4.20 6.56
C HIS A 60 6.69 4.66 7.50
N TYR A 61 5.56 3.97 7.53
CA TYR A 61 4.42 4.35 8.35
C TYR A 61 4.79 4.25 9.85
N PRO A 62 4.80 5.36 10.62
CA PRO A 62 5.49 5.42 11.90
C PRO A 62 4.64 4.99 13.11
N TYR A 63 3.64 4.13 12.91
CA TYR A 63 2.66 3.79 13.95
C TYR A 63 2.46 2.28 14.09
N GLY A 64 2.17 1.84 15.32
CA GLY A 64 2.35 0.46 15.75
C GLY A 64 1.09 -0.22 16.29
N CYS A 65 -0.10 0.20 15.86
CA CYS A 65 -1.35 -0.55 16.09
C CYS A 65 -1.32 -1.89 15.36
N LEU A 66 -2.25 -2.79 15.70
CA LEU A 66 -2.44 -4.07 15.02
C LEU A 66 -2.63 -3.95 13.50
N GLU A 67 -3.55 -3.08 13.07
CA GLU A 67 -3.86 -2.88 11.65
C GLU A 67 -2.64 -2.35 10.90
N GLN A 68 -2.00 -1.33 11.44
CA GLN A 68 -0.84 -0.68 10.82
C GLN A 68 0.35 -1.63 10.71
N THR A 69 0.62 -2.40 11.78
CA THR A 69 1.68 -3.42 11.78
C THR A 69 1.42 -4.47 10.70
N SER A 70 0.16 -4.88 10.54
CA SER A 70 -0.24 -5.83 9.50
C SER A 70 -0.06 -5.23 8.09
N SER A 71 -0.52 -4.01 7.87
CA SER A 71 -0.41 -3.32 6.57
C SER A 71 1.05 -3.03 6.19
N SER A 72 1.89 -2.61 7.13
CA SER A 72 3.33 -2.35 6.89
C SER A 72 4.14 -3.64 6.68
N LEU A 73 3.66 -4.78 7.18
CA LEU A 73 4.30 -6.08 6.94
C LEU A 73 4.02 -6.60 5.53
N LEU A 74 2.83 -6.35 5.00
CA LEU A 74 2.37 -6.91 3.73
C LEU A 74 3.30 -6.62 2.53
N PRO A 75 3.83 -5.40 2.32
CA PRO A 75 4.77 -5.16 1.23
C PRO A 75 6.01 -6.01 1.30
N TRP A 76 6.54 -6.27 2.50
CA TRP A 76 7.76 -7.07 2.64
C TRP A 76 7.56 -8.50 2.18
N VAL A 77 6.36 -9.05 2.42
CA VAL A 77 5.93 -10.38 1.99
C VAL A 77 5.74 -10.42 0.48
N VAL A 78 4.92 -9.52 -0.07
CA VAL A 78 4.61 -9.45 -1.51
C VAL A 78 5.88 -9.24 -2.36
N LEU A 79 6.80 -8.41 -1.89
CA LEU A 79 8.06 -8.11 -2.59
C LEU A 79 8.98 -9.33 -2.78
N LYS A 80 8.77 -10.44 -2.05
CA LYS A 80 9.59 -11.66 -2.22
C LYS A 80 9.33 -12.37 -3.56
N HIS A 81 8.14 -12.20 -4.14
CA HIS A 81 7.73 -12.90 -5.37
C HIS A 81 7.43 -11.95 -6.53
N ALA A 82 7.65 -10.65 -6.34
CA ALA A 82 7.51 -9.62 -7.38
C ALA A 82 8.84 -8.88 -7.64
N PRO A 83 9.77 -9.46 -8.43
CA PRO A 83 11.08 -8.86 -8.72
C PRO A 83 10.99 -7.45 -9.31
N VAL A 84 9.97 -7.19 -10.13
CA VAL A 84 9.69 -5.85 -10.68
C VAL A 84 9.47 -4.83 -9.56
N LEU A 85 8.71 -5.20 -8.52
CA LEU A 85 8.47 -4.34 -7.37
C LEU A 85 9.73 -4.17 -6.52
N ALA A 86 10.53 -5.23 -6.34
CA ALA A 86 11.80 -5.11 -5.63
C ALA A 86 12.77 -4.12 -6.30
N ALA A 87 12.81 -4.13 -7.64
CA ALA A 87 13.56 -3.15 -8.43
C ALA A 87 12.99 -1.72 -8.30
N ALA A 88 11.66 -1.58 -8.27
CA ALA A 88 11.01 -0.28 -8.07
C ALA A 88 11.38 0.36 -6.72
N VAL A 89 11.47 -0.43 -5.64
CA VAL A 89 11.73 0.11 -4.30
C VAL A 89 13.21 0.16 -3.89
N GLY A 90 14.13 -0.36 -4.72
CA GLY A 90 15.57 -0.32 -4.45
C GLY A 90 15.96 -1.03 -3.14
N LYS A 91 15.39 -2.23 -2.94
CA LYS A 91 15.39 -2.90 -1.64
C LYS A 91 16.62 -3.79 -1.42
N ASP A 92 17.17 -3.70 -0.21
CA ASP A 92 18.14 -4.64 0.35
C ASP A 92 17.39 -5.86 0.96
N ALA A 93 17.73 -7.06 0.51
CA ALA A 93 17.09 -8.30 0.96
C ALA A 93 17.27 -8.54 2.46
N ASP A 94 18.43 -8.20 3.04
CA ASP A 94 18.71 -8.45 4.46
C ASP A 94 17.86 -7.55 5.37
N ARG A 95 17.66 -6.30 4.94
CA ARG A 95 16.77 -5.36 5.62
C ARG A 95 15.31 -5.83 5.57
N ALA A 96 14.94 -6.54 4.51
CA ALA A 96 13.60 -7.11 4.35
C ALA A 96 13.28 -8.14 5.42
N ASP A 97 14.16 -9.12 5.58
CA ASP A 97 13.94 -10.24 6.48
C ASP A 97 13.90 -9.78 7.93
N GLN A 98 14.73 -8.79 8.29
CA GLN A 98 14.68 -8.14 9.60
C GLN A 98 13.35 -7.41 9.83
N ALA A 99 12.85 -6.68 8.84
CA ALA A 99 11.56 -5.99 8.93
C ALA A 99 10.40 -6.98 9.07
N VAL A 100 10.42 -8.09 8.32
CA VAL A 100 9.42 -9.16 8.42
C VAL A 100 9.43 -9.79 9.82
N ALA A 101 10.61 -10.17 10.32
CA ALA A 101 10.75 -10.76 11.64
C ALA A 101 10.27 -9.81 12.75
N ALA A 102 10.62 -8.52 12.67
CA ALA A 102 10.18 -7.51 13.62
C ALA A 102 8.65 -7.31 13.57
N GLY A 103 8.06 -7.26 12.38
CA GLY A 103 6.60 -7.15 12.19
C GLY A 103 5.85 -8.35 12.78
N ILE A 104 6.30 -9.57 12.47
CA ILE A 104 5.71 -10.81 13.03
C ILE A 104 5.81 -10.83 14.55
N ALA A 105 6.98 -10.49 15.12
CA ALA A 105 7.16 -10.42 16.56
C ALA A 105 6.24 -9.36 17.20
N ARG A 106 6.06 -8.22 16.54
CA ARG A 106 5.16 -7.15 16.98
C ARG A 106 3.70 -7.61 16.98
N LEU A 107 3.22 -8.28 15.93
CA LEU A 107 1.86 -8.83 15.88
C LEU A 107 1.61 -9.80 17.05
N PHE A 108 2.55 -10.73 17.29
CA PHE A 108 2.39 -11.68 18.40
C PHE A 108 2.59 -11.06 19.79
N SER A 109 3.21 -9.88 19.91
CA SER A 109 3.20 -9.12 21.16
C SER A 109 1.81 -8.59 21.56
N MET A 110 0.87 -8.55 20.61
CA MET A 110 -0.53 -8.19 20.83
C MET A 110 -1.43 -9.42 21.05
N GLN A 111 -0.86 -10.63 21.08
CA GLN A 111 -1.66 -11.84 21.24
C GLN A 111 -2.15 -12.01 22.67
N THR A 112 -3.47 -12.07 22.81
CA THR A 112 -4.18 -12.25 24.10
C THR A 112 -4.21 -13.71 24.53
N ARG A 113 -4.70 -13.96 25.76
CA ARG A 113 -4.87 -15.32 26.30
C ARG A 113 -5.87 -16.18 25.52
N SER A 114 -6.83 -15.57 24.81
CA SER A 114 -7.78 -16.31 23.99
C SER A 114 -7.19 -16.78 22.65
N GLY A 115 -5.99 -16.30 22.29
CA GLY A 115 -5.34 -16.58 21.01
C GLY A 115 -5.53 -15.47 19.96
N GLY A 116 -6.57 -14.63 20.10
CA GLY A 116 -6.78 -13.46 19.25
C GLY A 116 -5.81 -12.31 19.53
N LEU A 117 -5.74 -11.34 18.63
CA LEU A 117 -4.86 -10.17 18.72
C LEU A 117 -5.64 -8.93 19.17
N ALA A 118 -5.12 -8.24 20.19
CA ALA A 118 -5.62 -6.95 20.66
C ALA A 118 -5.10 -5.79 19.79
N TYR A 119 -5.68 -4.61 19.95
CA TYR A 119 -5.33 -3.46 19.11
C TYR A 119 -3.93 -2.90 19.43
N TRP A 120 -3.53 -2.97 20.70
CA TRP A 120 -2.23 -2.57 21.23
C TRP A 120 -1.60 -3.71 22.03
N PRO A 121 -0.26 -3.68 22.23
CA PRO A 121 0.37 -4.57 23.20
C PRO A 121 -0.20 -4.34 24.60
N ASP A 122 -0.13 -5.38 25.43
CA ASP A 122 -0.58 -5.40 26.84
C ASP A 122 -2.10 -5.23 27.06
N ASP A 123 -2.88 -5.09 25.99
CA ASP A 123 -4.34 -5.18 26.04
C ASP A 123 -4.78 -6.65 26.07
N ASP A 124 -5.86 -6.95 26.80
CA ASP A 124 -6.38 -8.29 27.00
C ASP A 124 -7.63 -8.60 26.16
N GLN A 125 -8.18 -7.60 25.48
CA GLN A 125 -9.35 -7.75 24.61
C GLN A 125 -8.93 -7.92 23.15
N PRO A 126 -9.15 -9.11 22.54
CA PRO A 126 -8.88 -9.30 21.13
C PRO A 126 -9.88 -8.53 20.28
N THR A 127 -9.44 -8.10 19.11
CA THR A 127 -10.31 -7.57 18.06
C THR A 127 -10.52 -8.65 17.01
N TYR A 128 -11.76 -9.07 16.75
CA TYR A 128 -11.99 -10.15 15.78
C TYR A 128 -11.53 -9.73 14.38
N TRP A 129 -11.94 -8.53 13.92
CA TRP A 129 -11.53 -8.00 12.62
C TRP A 129 -10.01 -7.86 12.49
N GLY A 130 -9.34 -7.29 13.50
CA GLY A 130 -7.89 -7.11 13.46
C GLY A 130 -7.14 -8.44 13.49
N SER A 131 -7.63 -9.41 14.27
CA SER A 131 -7.12 -10.78 14.28
C SER A 131 -7.25 -11.44 12.91
N ALA A 132 -8.41 -11.30 12.26
CA ALA A 132 -8.67 -11.85 10.93
C ALA A 132 -7.76 -11.22 9.87
N TYR A 133 -7.61 -9.90 9.87
CA TYR A 133 -6.74 -9.18 8.94
C TYR A 133 -5.25 -9.55 9.12
N ALA A 134 -4.76 -9.56 10.36
CA ALA A 134 -3.39 -9.97 10.66
C ALA A 134 -3.12 -11.43 10.25
N SER A 135 -4.10 -12.31 10.42
CA SER A 135 -3.99 -13.70 9.96
C SER A 135 -3.87 -13.84 8.44
N VAL A 136 -4.53 -12.97 7.65
CA VAL A 136 -4.31 -12.94 6.19
C VAL A 136 -2.84 -12.65 5.88
N VAL A 137 -2.27 -11.61 6.51
CA VAL A 137 -0.87 -11.22 6.28
C VAL A 137 0.11 -12.30 6.78
N LEU A 138 -0.14 -12.90 7.93
CA LEU A 138 0.68 -13.98 8.49
C LEU A 138 0.58 -15.27 7.66
N ALA A 139 -0.59 -15.60 7.12
CA ALA A 139 -0.78 -16.74 6.23
C ALA A 139 -0.02 -16.54 4.91
N LEU A 140 -0.08 -15.33 4.32
CA LEU A 140 0.75 -14.97 3.18
C LEU A 140 2.24 -15.08 3.51
N ALA A 141 2.68 -14.52 4.65
CA ALA A 141 4.08 -14.60 5.07
C ALA A 141 4.57 -16.05 5.18
N ARG A 142 3.76 -16.94 5.74
CA ARG A 142 4.07 -18.38 5.85
C ARG A 142 4.10 -19.06 4.47
N ALA A 143 3.17 -18.73 3.58
CA ALA A 143 3.15 -19.24 2.21
C ALA A 143 4.43 -18.84 1.44
N GLU A 144 4.95 -17.63 1.68
CA GLU A 144 6.22 -17.15 1.12
C GLU A 144 7.46 -17.59 1.93
N GLY A 145 7.33 -18.60 2.79
CA GLY A 145 8.45 -19.20 3.52
C GLY A 145 9.05 -18.32 4.62
N CYS A 146 8.39 -17.24 5.05
CA CYS A 146 8.84 -16.44 6.18
C CYS A 146 8.66 -17.21 7.50
N PRO A 147 9.58 -17.06 8.47
CA PRO A 147 9.52 -17.80 9.73
C PRO A 147 8.43 -17.24 10.66
N VAL A 148 7.22 -17.78 10.55
CA VAL A 148 6.10 -17.51 11.45
C VAL A 148 6.11 -18.53 12.61
N PRO A 149 6.16 -18.11 13.89
CA PRO A 149 6.10 -19.02 15.03
C PRO A 149 4.84 -19.90 15.03
N GLU A 150 5.02 -21.22 14.89
CA GLU A 150 3.92 -22.18 14.72
C GLU A 150 2.93 -22.17 15.88
N ALA A 151 3.40 -22.20 17.14
CA ALA A 151 2.50 -22.28 18.30
C ALA A 151 1.64 -21.00 18.50
N PRO A 152 2.20 -19.77 18.44
CA PRO A 152 1.39 -18.56 18.41
C PRO A 152 0.41 -18.49 17.23
N PHE A 153 0.84 -18.88 16.03
CA PHE A 153 -0.01 -18.87 14.84
C PHE A 153 -1.17 -19.86 14.96
N ALA A 154 -0.92 -21.09 15.43
CA ALA A 154 -1.96 -22.09 15.65
C ALA A 154 -3.04 -21.60 16.63
N ARG A 155 -2.64 -20.95 17.74
CA ARG A 155 -3.61 -20.35 18.69
C ARG A 155 -4.45 -19.24 18.06
N LEU A 156 -3.86 -18.45 17.16
CA LEU A 156 -4.56 -17.40 16.44
C LEU A 156 -5.59 -18.00 15.47
N MET A 157 -5.21 -19.05 14.73
CA MET A 157 -6.13 -19.77 13.85
C MET A 157 -7.24 -20.50 14.63
N ASP A 158 -6.93 -21.05 15.81
CA ASP A 158 -7.94 -21.63 16.71
C ASP A 158 -8.95 -20.60 17.20
N TYR A 159 -8.49 -19.39 17.56
CA TYR A 159 -9.35 -18.26 17.89
C TYR A 159 -10.28 -17.91 16.72
N LEU A 160 -9.76 -17.76 15.50
CA LEU A 160 -10.58 -17.48 14.32
C LEU A 160 -11.57 -18.60 14.01
N ARG A 161 -11.17 -19.87 14.20
CA ARG A 161 -12.09 -21.02 14.02
C ARG A 161 -13.24 -20.97 15.01
N ALA A 162 -12.98 -20.59 16.26
CA ALA A 162 -14.00 -20.44 17.28
C ALA A 162 -14.98 -19.31 16.91
N GLU A 163 -14.50 -18.15 16.47
CA GLU A 163 -15.33 -17.03 16.00
C GLU A 163 -16.18 -17.41 14.77
N LEU A 164 -15.59 -18.07 13.77
CA LEU A 164 -16.31 -18.57 12.59
C LEU A 164 -17.41 -19.59 12.94
N SER A 165 -17.20 -20.40 13.98
CA SER A 165 -18.21 -21.39 14.42
C SER A 165 -19.46 -20.77 15.05
N GLN A 166 -19.37 -19.50 15.48
CA GLN A 166 -20.48 -18.77 16.08
C GLN A 166 -21.37 -18.09 15.02
N ILE A 167 -21.00 -18.16 13.75
CA ILE A 167 -21.76 -17.59 12.64
C ILE A 167 -23.08 -18.34 12.49
N ASP A 168 -24.19 -17.65 12.77
CA ASP A 168 -25.55 -18.12 12.48
C ASP A 168 -26.12 -17.33 11.28
N PRO A 169 -26.19 -17.95 10.08
CA PRO A 169 -26.70 -17.31 8.87
C PRO A 169 -28.06 -16.61 9.02
N LYS A 170 -28.89 -17.06 9.97
CA LYS A 170 -30.23 -16.53 10.22
C LYS A 170 -30.25 -15.35 11.19
N ARG A 171 -29.20 -15.17 12.00
CA ARG A 171 -29.09 -14.14 13.04
C ARG A 171 -27.94 -13.16 12.84
N LEU A 172 -27.15 -13.34 11.79
CA LEU A 172 -26.02 -12.47 11.44
C LEU A 172 -26.39 -10.99 11.51
N GLU A 173 -25.52 -10.21 12.12
CA GLU A 173 -25.45 -8.75 11.94
C GLU A 173 -24.83 -8.44 10.56
N PRO A 174 -25.05 -7.24 10.00
CA PRO A 174 -24.62 -6.92 8.63
C PRO A 174 -23.10 -6.85 8.44
N ASP A 175 -22.27 -6.76 9.49
CA ASP A 175 -20.82 -6.75 9.32
C ASP A 175 -20.24 -8.17 9.21
N LEU A 176 -19.93 -8.56 7.98
CA LEU A 176 -19.32 -9.83 7.61
C LEU A 176 -17.86 -9.69 7.16
N ALA A 177 -17.24 -8.52 7.35
CA ALA A 177 -15.86 -8.30 6.92
C ALA A 177 -14.88 -9.22 7.66
N ALA A 178 -14.97 -9.29 9.00
CA ALA A 178 -14.08 -10.13 9.81
C ALA A 178 -14.22 -11.63 9.48
N PRO A 179 -15.44 -12.20 9.36
CA PRO A 179 -15.62 -13.56 8.85
C PRO A 179 -15.04 -13.82 7.46
N CYS A 180 -15.23 -12.91 6.49
CA CYS A 180 -14.68 -13.09 5.15
C CYS A 180 -13.14 -13.03 5.16
N LEU A 181 -12.54 -12.16 5.97
CA LEU A 181 -11.10 -12.10 6.17
C LEU A 181 -10.56 -13.38 6.86
N ALA A 182 -11.27 -13.89 7.86
CA ALA A 182 -10.89 -15.13 8.52
C ALA A 182 -10.96 -16.32 7.55
N ALA A 183 -12.02 -16.39 6.74
CA ALA A 183 -12.14 -17.37 5.65
C ALA A 183 -10.97 -17.24 4.67
N LEU A 184 -10.62 -16.02 4.24
CA LEU A 184 -9.48 -15.78 3.37
C LEU A 184 -8.16 -16.27 3.99
N ALA A 185 -7.89 -15.96 5.25
CA ALA A 185 -6.69 -16.41 5.96
C ALA A 185 -6.58 -17.95 5.98
N PHE A 186 -7.70 -18.64 6.24
CA PHE A 186 -7.75 -20.10 6.16
C PHE A 186 -7.51 -20.61 4.73
N SER A 187 -8.11 -20.00 3.70
CA SER A 187 -7.93 -20.39 2.30
C SER A 187 -6.49 -20.27 1.81
N ILE A 188 -5.71 -19.34 2.37
CA ILE A 188 -4.28 -19.15 2.04
C ILE A 188 -3.41 -20.24 2.70
N GLY A 189 -3.75 -20.67 3.91
CA GLY A 189 -2.92 -21.55 4.73
C GLY A 189 -3.48 -22.97 4.93
N ASP A 190 -4.34 -23.12 5.94
CA ASP A 190 -4.72 -24.43 6.50
C ASP A 190 -6.02 -25.03 5.91
N GLY A 191 -6.63 -24.35 4.92
CA GLY A 191 -7.92 -24.69 4.33
C GLY A 191 -9.12 -24.21 5.15
N LEU A 192 -10.25 -23.97 4.46
CA LEU A 192 -11.47 -23.47 5.10
C LEU A 192 -12.05 -24.46 6.11
N PRO A 193 -12.43 -24.01 7.32
CA PRO A 193 -13.19 -24.85 8.25
C PRO A 193 -14.51 -25.32 7.63
N GLY A 194 -14.92 -26.54 7.99
CA GLY A 194 -16.12 -27.16 7.43
C GLY A 194 -17.38 -26.33 7.69
N GLY A 195 -18.23 -26.16 6.67
CA GLY A 195 -19.47 -25.39 6.76
C GLY A 195 -19.31 -23.87 6.70
N THR A 196 -18.09 -23.34 6.80
CA THR A 196 -17.85 -21.88 6.73
C THR A 196 -18.23 -21.32 5.35
N ALA A 197 -17.85 -22.01 4.27
CA ALA A 197 -18.18 -21.59 2.90
C ALA A 197 -19.70 -21.53 2.70
N GLU A 198 -20.44 -22.56 3.12
CA GLU A 198 -21.89 -22.63 3.00
C GLU A 198 -22.59 -21.57 3.85
N ALA A 199 -22.13 -21.35 5.09
CA ALA A 199 -22.70 -20.37 6.00
C ALA A 199 -22.55 -18.94 5.50
N LEU A 200 -21.33 -18.56 5.07
CA LEU A 200 -21.06 -17.23 4.53
C LEU A 200 -21.77 -17.00 3.19
N PHE A 201 -21.77 -17.99 2.30
CA PHE A 201 -22.44 -17.87 1.01
C PHE A 201 -23.96 -17.81 1.13
N ALA A 202 -24.55 -18.49 2.12
CA ALA A 202 -25.98 -18.35 2.44
C ALA A 202 -26.34 -16.93 2.89
N ALA A 203 -25.40 -16.20 3.49
CA ALA A 203 -25.56 -14.83 3.94
C ALA A 203 -25.24 -13.76 2.87
N ARG A 204 -24.82 -14.15 1.65
CA ARG A 204 -24.33 -13.22 0.61
C ARG A 204 -25.26 -12.06 0.27
N HIS A 205 -26.57 -12.27 0.32
CA HIS A 205 -27.58 -11.22 0.05
C HIS A 205 -27.61 -10.11 1.11
N ARG A 206 -26.87 -10.30 2.21
CA ARG A 206 -26.74 -9.35 3.32
C ARG A 206 -25.37 -8.69 3.36
N MET A 207 -24.46 -9.07 2.44
CA MET A 207 -23.10 -8.54 2.36
C MET A 207 -23.06 -7.24 1.56
N THR A 208 -22.15 -6.35 1.93
CA THR A 208 -21.70 -5.28 1.04
C THR A 208 -20.94 -5.86 -0.17
N ALA A 209 -20.72 -5.06 -1.21
CA ALA A 209 -19.90 -5.48 -2.36
C ALA A 209 -18.51 -5.98 -1.93
N GLU A 210 -17.84 -5.21 -1.08
CA GLU A 210 -16.50 -5.55 -0.60
C GLU A 210 -16.47 -6.87 0.19
N GLN A 211 -17.45 -7.10 1.09
CA GLN A 211 -17.55 -8.36 1.84
C GLN A 211 -17.80 -9.56 0.92
N GLY A 212 -18.64 -9.39 -0.10
CA GLY A 212 -18.89 -10.40 -1.13
C GLY A 212 -17.63 -10.71 -1.93
N HIS A 213 -16.86 -9.69 -2.32
CA HIS A 213 -15.59 -9.87 -3.02
C HIS A 213 -14.51 -10.51 -2.13
N LEU A 214 -14.42 -10.17 -0.84
CA LEU A 214 -13.54 -10.87 0.10
C LEU A 214 -13.87 -12.36 0.18
N LEU A 215 -15.17 -12.71 0.25
CA LEU A 215 -15.61 -14.10 0.22
C LEU A 215 -15.27 -14.76 -1.13
N ALA A 216 -15.44 -14.04 -2.25
CA ALA A 216 -15.08 -14.54 -3.57
C ALA A 216 -13.60 -14.93 -3.63
N VAL A 217 -12.69 -14.06 -3.14
CA VAL A 217 -11.26 -14.39 -3.03
C VAL A 217 -11.05 -15.64 -2.19
N ALA A 218 -11.67 -15.73 -1.01
CA ALA A 218 -11.53 -16.88 -0.13
C ALA A 218 -11.99 -18.20 -0.79
N LEU A 219 -13.12 -18.18 -1.50
CA LEU A 219 -13.65 -19.37 -2.19
C LEU A 219 -12.82 -19.75 -3.41
N ALA A 220 -12.39 -18.78 -4.21
CA ALA A 220 -11.53 -19.01 -5.37
C ALA A 220 -10.20 -19.65 -4.96
N LEU A 221 -9.56 -19.17 -3.88
CA LEU A 221 -8.33 -19.77 -3.37
C LEU A 221 -8.54 -21.17 -2.79
N ALA A 222 -9.64 -21.39 -2.06
CA ALA A 222 -9.92 -22.70 -1.43
C ALA A 222 -10.29 -23.80 -2.44
N PHE A 223 -11.02 -23.46 -3.52
CA PHE A 223 -11.64 -24.45 -4.40
C PHE A 223 -11.16 -24.38 -5.87
N ARG A 224 -10.33 -23.39 -6.22
CA ARG A 224 -9.81 -23.06 -7.57
C ARG A 224 -10.86 -22.68 -8.60
N VAL A 225 -11.88 -23.50 -8.80
CA VAL A 225 -13.01 -23.25 -9.71
C VAL A 225 -14.30 -23.35 -8.89
N ASP A 226 -14.79 -22.20 -8.44
CA ASP A 226 -16.02 -22.10 -7.65
C ASP A 226 -17.00 -21.12 -8.30
N GLU A 227 -18.14 -21.62 -8.75
CA GLU A 227 -19.22 -20.82 -9.34
C GLU A 227 -19.74 -19.76 -8.36
N ARG A 228 -19.67 -20.04 -7.05
CA ARG A 228 -20.01 -19.08 -5.99
C ARG A 228 -19.14 -17.84 -6.04
N SER A 229 -17.84 -17.99 -6.35
CA SER A 229 -16.93 -16.86 -6.46
C SER A 229 -17.36 -15.91 -7.59
N ARG A 230 -17.73 -16.46 -8.75
CA ARG A 230 -18.22 -15.67 -9.88
C ARG A 230 -19.55 -15.02 -9.57
N LEU A 231 -20.48 -15.75 -8.93
CA LEU A 231 -21.77 -15.19 -8.55
C LEU A 231 -21.62 -14.02 -7.58
N LEU A 232 -20.67 -14.09 -6.63
CA LEU A 232 -20.38 -13.00 -5.70
C LEU A 232 -19.80 -11.75 -6.37
N LEU A 233 -19.28 -11.86 -7.59
CA LEU A 233 -18.83 -10.71 -8.40
C LEU A 233 -19.97 -10.11 -9.24
N GLU A 234 -21.05 -10.87 -9.47
CA GLU A 234 -22.21 -10.46 -10.27
C GLU A 234 -23.38 -9.93 -9.42
N GLU A 235 -23.63 -10.55 -8.25
CA GLU A 235 -24.78 -10.25 -7.38
C GLU A 235 -24.54 -9.07 -6.41
N THR A 236 -23.34 -8.51 -6.35
CA THR A 236 -22.96 -7.54 -5.32
C THR A 236 -23.59 -6.16 -5.53
N ARG A 237 -24.21 -5.64 -4.46
CA ARG A 237 -24.88 -4.33 -4.44
C ARG A 237 -23.86 -3.20 -4.49
N THR A 238 -24.06 -2.22 -5.37
CA THR A 238 -23.18 -1.04 -5.54
C THR A 238 -23.37 0.05 -4.48
N ASP A 239 -24.39 -0.06 -3.61
CA ASP A 239 -24.96 1.11 -2.92
C ASP A 239 -24.60 1.29 -1.45
N ASP A 240 -23.67 0.51 -0.88
CA ASP A 240 -23.35 0.64 0.54
C ASP A 240 -22.01 1.35 0.77
N ALA A 241 -22.06 2.39 1.61
CA ALA A 241 -20.87 2.96 2.25
C ALA A 241 -20.04 1.84 2.90
N PRO A 242 -18.70 1.97 3.00
CA PRO A 242 -17.85 0.94 3.58
C PRO A 242 -18.41 0.47 4.93
N GLY A 243 -18.72 -0.82 5.02
CA GLY A 243 -19.44 -1.41 6.15
C GLY A 243 -18.59 -1.61 7.42
N ASP A 244 -17.29 -1.33 7.36
CA ASP A 244 -16.35 -1.42 8.49
C ASP A 244 -15.54 -0.11 8.68
N TRP A 245 -14.96 0.08 9.87
CA TRP A 245 -14.21 1.27 10.26
C TRP A 245 -12.94 1.53 9.42
N TYR A 246 -12.53 0.56 8.60
CA TYR A 246 -11.27 0.58 7.85
C TYR A 246 -11.48 0.54 6.32
N GLY A 247 -12.74 0.51 5.88
CA GLY A 247 -13.12 0.42 4.48
C GLY A 247 -12.99 1.76 3.76
N SER A 248 -12.68 1.71 2.48
CA SER A 248 -12.65 2.87 1.59
C SER A 248 -13.03 2.45 0.18
N ALA A 249 -13.40 3.41 -0.68
CA ALA A 249 -13.72 3.10 -2.07
C ALA A 249 -12.54 2.43 -2.78
N GLU A 250 -11.33 2.87 -2.47
CA GLU A 250 -10.11 2.35 -3.09
C GLU A 250 -9.76 0.95 -2.59
N ARG A 251 -9.99 0.67 -1.30
CA ARG A 251 -9.90 -0.70 -0.76
C ARG A 251 -10.93 -1.62 -1.43
N ALA A 252 -12.17 -1.17 -1.58
CA ALA A 252 -13.23 -1.95 -2.22
C ALA A 252 -12.89 -2.28 -3.68
N THR A 253 -12.38 -1.30 -4.46
CA THR A 253 -11.89 -1.53 -5.84
C THR A 253 -10.70 -2.48 -5.86
N ALA A 254 -9.76 -2.38 -4.91
CA ALA A 254 -8.63 -3.29 -4.81
C ALA A 254 -9.05 -4.74 -4.49
N VAL A 255 -9.97 -4.93 -3.54
CA VAL A 255 -10.54 -6.25 -3.22
C VAL A 255 -11.30 -6.81 -4.43
N HIS A 256 -12.05 -5.97 -5.15
CA HIS A 256 -12.72 -6.38 -6.39
C HIS A 256 -11.72 -6.82 -7.46
N LEU A 257 -10.64 -6.06 -7.67
CA LEU A 257 -9.58 -6.44 -8.59
C LEU A 257 -8.97 -7.79 -8.21
N LEU A 258 -8.62 -7.99 -6.93
CA LEU A 258 -8.08 -9.25 -6.45
C LEU A 258 -9.04 -10.41 -6.72
N ALA A 259 -10.33 -10.24 -6.39
CA ALA A 259 -11.36 -11.24 -6.65
C ALA A 259 -11.52 -11.57 -8.13
N ALA A 260 -11.49 -10.56 -9.00
CA ALA A 260 -11.58 -10.73 -10.45
C ALA A 260 -10.38 -11.51 -11.00
N VAL A 261 -9.16 -11.19 -10.54
CA VAL A 261 -7.92 -11.87 -10.92
C VAL A 261 -7.92 -13.33 -10.48
N VAL A 262 -8.23 -13.63 -9.21
CA VAL A 262 -8.18 -15.02 -8.71
C VAL A 262 -9.34 -15.88 -9.19
N SER A 263 -10.43 -15.28 -9.69
CA SER A 263 -11.60 -15.98 -10.24
C SER A 263 -11.57 -16.13 -11.77
N ASP A 264 -10.44 -15.79 -12.40
CA ASP A 264 -10.23 -15.83 -13.85
C ASP A 264 -11.31 -15.05 -14.64
N GLN A 265 -11.65 -13.84 -14.19
CA GLN A 265 -12.56 -12.96 -14.92
C GLN A 265 -11.95 -12.53 -16.27
N PRO A 266 -12.78 -12.18 -17.28
CA PRO A 266 -12.27 -11.73 -18.57
C PRO A 266 -11.32 -10.52 -18.47
N SER A 267 -10.30 -10.48 -19.33
CA SER A 267 -9.25 -9.44 -19.31
C SER A 267 -9.79 -8.01 -19.31
N HIS A 268 -10.81 -7.72 -20.12
CA HIS A 268 -11.44 -6.40 -20.18
C HIS A 268 -12.13 -5.94 -18.87
N VAL A 269 -12.47 -6.87 -17.98
CA VAL A 269 -12.97 -6.55 -16.62
C VAL A 269 -11.78 -6.21 -15.73
N VAL A 270 -10.75 -7.07 -15.75
CA VAL A 270 -9.53 -6.87 -14.96
C VAL A 270 -8.84 -5.55 -15.32
N ASP A 271 -8.63 -5.27 -16.61
CA ASP A 271 -7.98 -4.04 -17.10
C ASP A 271 -8.73 -2.76 -16.70
N ARG A 272 -10.07 -2.83 -16.66
CA ARG A 272 -10.91 -1.73 -16.20
C ARG A 272 -10.68 -1.47 -14.71
N LEU A 273 -10.69 -2.52 -13.88
CA LEU A 273 -10.47 -2.41 -12.44
C LEU A 273 -9.04 -1.94 -12.11
N VAL A 274 -8.05 -2.40 -12.85
CA VAL A 274 -6.67 -1.89 -12.74
C VAL A 274 -6.64 -0.39 -13.03
N SER A 275 -7.29 0.04 -14.11
CA SER A 275 -7.31 1.46 -14.49
C SER A 275 -8.05 2.31 -13.47
N GLU A 276 -9.22 1.87 -13.01
CA GLU A 276 -9.99 2.53 -11.95
C GLU A 276 -9.20 2.67 -10.65
N LEU A 277 -8.54 1.58 -10.22
CA LEU A 277 -7.72 1.58 -9.02
C LEU A 277 -6.53 2.55 -9.15
N LEU A 278 -5.82 2.53 -10.28
CA LEU A 278 -4.69 3.42 -10.52
C LEU A 278 -5.12 4.89 -10.66
N ASP A 279 -6.29 5.16 -11.24
CA ASP A 279 -6.83 6.52 -11.41
C ASP A 279 -7.37 7.11 -10.10
N SER A 280 -7.73 6.27 -9.13
CA SER A 280 -8.21 6.70 -7.80
C SER A 280 -7.11 7.26 -6.86
N ARG A 281 -5.83 7.10 -7.23
CA ARG A 281 -4.70 7.55 -6.41
C ARG A 281 -4.65 9.06 -6.28
N ARG A 282 -4.17 9.54 -5.12
CA ARG A 282 -3.83 10.94 -4.89
C ARG A 282 -2.36 11.03 -4.54
N ALA A 283 -1.60 11.86 -5.27
CA ALA A 283 -0.15 11.96 -5.12
C ALA A 283 0.55 10.58 -5.13
N ALA A 284 0.19 9.72 -6.10
CA ALA A 284 0.73 8.37 -6.33
C ALA A 284 0.50 7.32 -5.23
N HIS A 285 -0.38 7.58 -4.25
CA HIS A 285 -0.77 6.59 -3.24
C HIS A 285 -2.27 6.64 -2.93
N TRP A 286 -2.73 5.68 -2.16
CA TRP A 286 -4.08 5.65 -1.59
C TRP A 286 -4.06 6.20 -0.16
N ILE A 287 -5.15 6.85 0.24
CA ILE A 287 -5.20 7.70 1.45
C ILE A 287 -4.92 6.91 2.74
N SER A 288 -5.31 5.63 2.80
CA SER A 288 -5.18 4.79 4.01
C SER A 288 -4.13 3.69 3.86
N THR A 289 -3.63 3.21 5.00
CA THR A 289 -2.77 2.00 5.09
C THR A 289 -3.47 0.79 4.48
N GLN A 290 -4.76 0.60 4.75
CA GLN A 290 -5.57 -0.43 4.09
C GLN A 290 -5.62 -0.27 2.58
N GLY A 291 -5.91 0.94 2.08
CA GLY A 291 -6.00 1.19 0.64
C GLY A 291 -4.70 0.83 -0.06
N ASN A 292 -3.56 1.26 0.48
CA ASN A 292 -2.24 0.90 -0.05
C ASN A 292 -1.98 -0.60 0.03
N ALA A 293 -2.30 -1.25 1.15
CA ALA A 293 -2.02 -2.66 1.38
C ALA A 293 -2.82 -3.57 0.42
N TRP A 294 -4.13 -3.33 0.31
CA TRP A 294 -5.00 -4.11 -0.58
C TRP A 294 -4.71 -3.83 -2.06
N ALA A 295 -4.44 -2.57 -2.43
CA ALA A 295 -4.05 -2.24 -3.80
C ALA A 295 -2.74 -2.92 -4.19
N LEU A 296 -1.75 -2.94 -3.30
CA LEU A 296 -0.50 -3.66 -3.49
C LEU A 296 -0.74 -5.16 -3.72
N LEU A 297 -1.53 -5.81 -2.86
CA LEU A 297 -1.84 -7.23 -2.99
C LEU A 297 -2.55 -7.53 -4.31
N ALA A 298 -3.58 -6.75 -4.65
CA ALA A 298 -4.38 -6.95 -5.86
C ALA A 298 -3.57 -6.73 -7.15
N LEU A 299 -2.79 -5.64 -7.20
CA LEU A 299 -1.98 -5.32 -8.37
C LEU A 299 -0.80 -6.28 -8.51
N ALA A 300 -0.17 -6.71 -7.40
CA ALA A 300 0.86 -7.75 -7.47
C ALA A 300 0.31 -9.07 -8.04
N GLU A 301 -0.87 -9.51 -7.59
CA GLU A 301 -1.51 -10.71 -8.14
C GLU A 301 -1.86 -10.54 -9.63
N TYR A 302 -2.35 -9.36 -10.03
CA TYR A 302 -2.57 -9.01 -11.44
C TYR A 302 -1.28 -9.12 -12.26
N GLY A 303 -0.18 -8.53 -11.77
CA GLY A 303 1.12 -8.55 -12.45
C GLY A 303 1.67 -9.98 -12.63
N LEU A 304 1.37 -10.87 -11.68
CA LEU A 304 1.80 -12.28 -11.74
C LEU A 304 0.94 -13.15 -12.66
N ARG A 305 -0.37 -12.88 -12.75
CA ARG A 305 -1.32 -13.77 -13.45
C ARG A 305 -1.82 -13.26 -14.80
N CYS A 306 -1.89 -11.96 -14.97
CA CYS A 306 -2.66 -11.33 -16.04
C CYS A 306 -1.83 -10.38 -16.90
N GLU A 307 -0.82 -9.72 -16.32
CA GLU A 307 -0.04 -8.74 -17.06
C GLU A 307 0.91 -9.41 -18.06
N GLU A 308 0.65 -9.20 -19.35
CA GLU A 308 1.59 -9.54 -20.40
C GLU A 308 2.59 -8.40 -20.59
N THR A 309 3.88 -8.71 -20.54
CA THR A 309 4.96 -7.74 -20.79
C THR A 309 5.70 -8.09 -22.07
N GLU A 310 6.04 -7.08 -22.87
CA GLU A 310 6.81 -7.25 -24.11
C GLU A 310 8.23 -7.74 -23.81
N ALA A 311 8.84 -8.59 -24.64
CA ALA A 311 10.06 -9.34 -24.31
C ALA A 311 11.30 -8.51 -23.90
N GLY A 312 11.36 -7.23 -24.26
CA GLY A 312 12.42 -6.32 -23.83
C GLY A 312 12.21 -4.90 -24.32
N ALA A 313 12.94 -3.95 -23.75
CA ALA A 313 12.92 -2.55 -24.18
C ALA A 313 14.28 -1.88 -23.93
N ALA A 314 14.77 -1.10 -24.89
CA ALA A 314 16.03 -0.37 -24.76
C ALA A 314 15.89 1.08 -25.24
N GLY A 315 16.74 1.95 -24.70
CA GLY A 315 16.71 3.36 -25.04
C GLY A 315 17.64 4.19 -24.16
N GLU A 316 17.37 5.49 -24.13
CA GLU A 316 18.17 6.48 -23.40
C GLU A 316 17.28 7.45 -22.63
N LEU A 317 17.72 7.80 -21.42
CA LEU A 317 17.25 8.97 -20.69
C LEU A 317 18.13 10.17 -21.06
N VAL A 318 17.52 11.26 -21.51
CA VAL A 318 18.23 12.46 -21.99
C VAL A 318 17.90 13.65 -21.10
N SER A 319 18.95 14.32 -20.62
CA SER A 319 18.91 15.54 -19.80
C SER A 319 20.09 16.46 -20.14
N ASP A 320 20.16 17.64 -19.55
CA ASP A 320 21.30 18.56 -19.70
C ASP A 320 22.61 17.99 -19.13
N ALA A 321 22.53 16.99 -18.25
CA ALA A 321 23.69 16.24 -17.75
C ALA A 321 24.24 15.21 -18.74
N GLY A 322 23.50 14.91 -19.82
CA GLY A 322 23.88 13.93 -20.84
C GLY A 322 22.83 12.84 -21.05
N ARG A 323 23.27 11.76 -21.71
CA ARG A 323 22.48 10.58 -22.08
C ARG A 323 22.84 9.41 -21.17
N GLN A 324 21.84 8.68 -20.68
CA GLN A 324 22.01 7.47 -19.87
C GLN A 324 21.22 6.32 -20.51
N GLU A 325 21.91 5.26 -20.92
CA GLU A 325 21.29 4.10 -21.57
C GLU A 325 20.53 3.23 -20.56
N TYR A 326 19.47 2.57 -21.04
CA TYR A 326 18.78 1.51 -20.33
C TYR A 326 18.50 0.32 -21.25
N VAL A 327 18.52 -0.87 -20.65
CA VAL A 327 18.06 -2.11 -21.26
C VAL A 327 17.19 -2.82 -20.23
N LEU A 328 15.97 -3.16 -20.63
CA LEU A 328 15.02 -3.91 -19.84
C LEU A 328 14.78 -5.28 -20.49
N ASP A 329 14.84 -6.31 -19.67
CA ASP A 329 14.53 -7.69 -20.02
C ASP A 329 13.92 -8.40 -18.81
N ASP A 330 13.82 -9.72 -18.82
CA ASP A 330 13.26 -10.48 -17.69
C ASP A 330 14.20 -10.53 -16.47
N ALA A 331 15.52 -10.41 -16.68
CA ALA A 331 16.50 -10.35 -15.59
C ALA A 331 16.58 -8.94 -14.98
N GLN A 332 16.35 -7.91 -15.79
CA GLN A 332 16.29 -6.51 -15.40
C GLN A 332 14.95 -5.90 -15.85
N PRO A 333 13.84 -6.18 -15.12
CA PRO A 333 12.51 -5.75 -15.53
C PRO A 333 12.25 -4.24 -15.37
N GLY A 334 13.16 -3.53 -14.69
CA GLY A 334 13.12 -2.09 -14.52
C GLY A 334 14.50 -1.47 -14.33
N ALA A 335 14.55 -0.14 -14.45
CA ALA A 335 15.76 0.65 -14.27
C ALA A 335 15.46 1.88 -13.41
N ARG A 336 16.47 2.30 -12.62
CA ARG A 336 16.41 3.48 -11.76
C ARG A 336 17.54 4.44 -12.13
N PHE A 337 17.20 5.71 -12.30
CA PHE A 337 18.13 6.81 -12.55
C PHE A 337 17.92 7.91 -11.52
N GLU A 338 18.95 8.72 -11.32
CA GLU A 338 18.88 9.89 -10.47
C GLU A 338 19.62 11.03 -11.17
N VAL A 339 18.93 12.15 -11.36
CA VAL A 339 19.47 13.36 -11.99
C VAL A 339 19.22 14.56 -11.09
N GLY A 340 20.15 15.52 -11.07
CA GLY A 340 19.95 16.77 -10.36
C GLY A 340 18.87 17.62 -11.05
N LEU A 341 18.05 18.34 -10.30
CA LEU A 341 17.03 19.23 -10.86
C LEU A 341 17.63 20.31 -11.77
N ALA A 342 18.85 20.76 -11.49
CA ALA A 342 19.57 21.70 -12.35
C ALA A 342 19.79 21.16 -13.77
N ALA A 343 19.91 19.84 -13.94
CA ALA A 343 20.17 19.20 -15.22
C ALA A 343 18.91 18.98 -16.07
N VAL A 344 17.73 19.42 -15.61
CA VAL A 344 16.46 19.24 -16.34
C VAL A 344 15.69 20.55 -16.49
N ARG A 345 16.25 21.68 -16.04
CA ARG A 345 15.55 22.98 -16.03
C ARG A 345 15.48 23.62 -17.42
N GLU A 346 16.52 23.49 -18.25
CA GLU A 346 16.57 24.13 -19.56
C GLU A 346 16.16 23.16 -20.67
N GLY A 347 16.88 22.03 -20.82
CA GLY A 347 16.62 21.06 -21.88
C GLY A 347 15.53 20.04 -21.57
N GLY A 348 15.00 20.04 -20.34
CA GLY A 348 13.99 19.11 -19.88
C GLY A 348 14.54 17.71 -19.60
N LEU A 349 13.64 16.75 -19.46
CA LEU A 349 13.95 15.34 -19.24
C LEU A 349 13.13 14.50 -20.22
N TRP A 350 13.82 13.66 -21.00
CA TRP A 350 13.22 12.91 -22.09
C TRP A 350 13.57 11.43 -22.01
N LEU A 351 12.61 10.59 -22.35
CA LEU A 351 12.83 9.17 -22.65
C LEU A 351 12.86 8.98 -24.16
N GLU A 352 13.98 8.52 -24.70
CA GLU A 352 14.13 8.14 -26.10
C GLU A 352 14.18 6.61 -26.21
N GLN A 353 13.20 6.00 -26.87
CA GLN A 353 13.15 4.54 -27.05
C GLN A 353 13.76 4.13 -28.39
N ALA A 354 14.56 3.07 -28.42
CA ALA A 354 15.12 2.51 -29.65
C ALA A 354 14.01 1.98 -30.57
N GLU A 355 13.07 1.25 -29.97
CA GLU A 355 11.80 0.79 -30.54
C GLU A 355 10.66 1.23 -29.62
N VAL A 356 9.47 1.44 -30.17
CA VAL A 356 8.33 1.94 -29.37
C VAL A 356 7.72 0.77 -28.61
N HIS A 357 7.96 0.73 -27.31
CA HIS A 357 7.32 -0.16 -26.36
C HIS A 357 6.38 0.64 -25.46
N ARG A 358 5.45 -0.04 -24.79
CA ARG A 358 4.72 0.56 -23.67
C ARG A 358 5.56 0.48 -22.41
N LEU A 359 6.07 1.62 -21.95
CA LEU A 359 6.83 1.72 -20.71
C LEU A 359 6.08 2.52 -19.65
N HIS A 360 6.17 2.06 -18.40
CA HIS A 360 5.63 2.73 -17.23
C HIS A 360 6.77 3.45 -16.52
N VAL A 361 6.67 4.78 -16.43
CA VAL A 361 7.70 5.63 -15.82
C VAL A 361 7.12 6.31 -14.58
N GLU A 362 7.80 6.20 -13.45
CA GLU A 362 7.57 6.99 -12.24
C GLU A 362 8.69 8.02 -12.09
N LEU A 363 8.32 9.25 -11.77
CA LEU A 363 9.24 10.33 -11.47
C LEU A 363 8.97 10.79 -10.06
N GLU A 364 9.99 10.74 -9.22
CA GLU A 364 9.95 11.29 -7.87
C GLU A 364 10.83 12.54 -7.82
N LEU A 365 10.19 13.70 -7.81
CA LEU A 365 10.85 14.98 -7.70
C LEU A 365 10.93 15.37 -6.24
N ARG A 366 12.14 15.71 -5.77
CA ARG A 366 12.39 16.20 -4.42
C ARG A 366 13.19 17.48 -4.52
N SER A 367 12.68 18.57 -3.96
CA SER A 367 13.43 19.82 -3.90
C SER A 367 13.23 20.56 -2.60
N ARG A 368 14.18 21.42 -2.26
CA ARG A 368 14.01 22.42 -1.21
C ARG A 368 13.76 23.76 -1.87
N ALA A 369 12.75 24.46 -1.38
CA ALA A 369 12.46 25.80 -1.82
C ALA A 369 13.67 26.71 -1.55
N LEU A 370 14.02 27.54 -2.54
CA LEU A 370 15.06 28.55 -2.39
C LEU A 370 14.62 29.72 -1.48
N SER A 371 13.33 29.81 -1.16
CA SER A 371 12.75 30.79 -0.24
C SER A 371 12.10 30.08 0.96
N PRO A 372 12.34 30.54 2.21
CA PRO A 372 11.78 29.96 3.43
C PRO A 372 10.29 30.30 3.66
N GLN A 373 9.68 31.13 2.80
CA GLN A 373 8.26 31.47 2.92
C GLN A 373 7.39 30.32 2.44
N VAL A 374 6.84 29.57 3.39
CA VAL A 374 5.78 28.59 3.18
C VAL A 374 4.45 29.33 3.33
N GLU A 375 3.66 29.41 2.27
CA GLU A 375 2.26 29.83 2.41
C GLU A 375 1.50 28.77 3.21
N ALA A 376 0.67 29.20 4.17
CA ALA A 376 -0.17 28.28 4.91
C ALA A 376 -1.16 27.59 3.94
N LEU A 377 -1.21 26.26 4.00
CA LEU A 377 -2.15 25.45 3.23
C LEU A 377 -3.27 24.98 4.16
N ASP A 378 -4.52 25.16 3.74
CA ASP A 378 -5.70 24.60 4.40
C ASP A 378 -6.46 23.71 3.41
N GLU A 379 -6.43 22.41 3.67
CA GLU A 379 -7.16 21.38 2.91
C GLU A 379 -8.02 20.50 3.85
N GLY A 380 -8.67 21.11 4.85
CA GLY A 380 -9.70 20.47 5.67
C GLY A 380 -9.29 20.15 7.11
N PHE A 381 -8.00 20.26 7.43
CA PHE A 381 -7.50 20.32 8.81
C PHE A 381 -6.56 21.52 8.95
N THR A 382 -6.66 22.22 10.07
CA THR A 382 -5.74 23.31 10.41
C THR A 382 -4.85 22.83 11.54
N LEU A 383 -3.54 23.01 11.39
CA LEU A 383 -2.57 22.83 12.48
C LEU A 383 -1.88 24.17 12.72
N LYS A 384 -2.03 24.70 13.93
CA LYS A 384 -1.32 25.90 14.39
C LYS A 384 -0.33 25.51 15.47
N ARG A 385 0.93 25.89 15.27
CA ARG A 385 1.99 25.80 16.28
C ARG A 385 2.29 27.18 16.84
N SER A 386 2.15 27.34 18.15
CA SER A 386 2.62 28.53 18.87
C SER A 386 3.81 28.18 19.77
N TYR A 387 4.49 29.21 20.26
CA TYR A 387 5.59 29.07 21.21
C TYR A 387 5.36 30.04 22.35
N GLU A 388 5.45 29.52 23.57
CA GLU A 388 5.25 30.30 24.80
C GLU A 388 6.42 30.02 25.75
N ARG A 389 7.11 31.06 26.20
CA ARG A 389 8.19 30.91 27.18
C ARG A 389 7.57 30.62 28.55
N ILE A 390 8.13 29.62 29.24
CA ILE A 390 7.78 29.29 30.62
C ILE A 390 8.77 30.03 31.53
N ALA A 391 8.27 31.00 32.29
CA ALA A 391 9.04 31.69 33.31
C ALA A 391 9.34 30.76 34.51
N PRO A 392 10.35 31.06 35.35
CA PRO A 392 10.70 30.21 36.49
C PRO A 392 9.58 29.99 37.51
N ASP A 393 8.60 30.90 37.57
CA ASP A 393 7.40 30.82 38.40
C ASP A 393 6.23 30.05 37.72
N GLY A 394 6.46 29.52 36.51
CA GLY A 394 5.48 28.80 35.71
C GLY A 394 4.61 29.69 34.82
N ALA A 395 4.77 31.02 34.85
CA ALA A 395 3.98 31.92 34.01
C ALA A 395 4.36 31.79 32.53
N LEU A 396 3.35 31.86 31.65
CA LEU A 396 3.52 31.81 30.20
C LEU A 396 3.70 33.22 29.63
N GLY A 397 4.66 33.38 28.72
CA GLY A 397 4.95 34.65 28.05
C GLY A 397 5.33 34.48 26.59
N GLY A 398 5.49 35.59 25.87
CA GLY A 398 5.88 35.58 24.45
C GLY A 398 7.25 34.93 24.23
N ALA A 399 7.43 34.32 23.05
CA ALA A 399 8.64 33.59 22.66
C ALA A 399 9.56 34.39 21.70
N ASP A 400 9.40 35.71 21.61
CA ASP A 400 10.15 36.54 20.67
C ASP A 400 11.63 36.74 21.06
N GLU A 401 11.98 36.53 22.34
CA GLU A 401 13.33 36.74 22.89
C GLU A 401 13.78 35.55 23.78
N LEU A 402 13.81 34.35 23.20
CA LEU A 402 14.29 33.15 23.89
C LEU A 402 15.81 33.20 24.12
N LYS A 403 16.22 32.81 25.32
CA LYS A 403 17.64 32.64 25.69
C LYS A 403 17.99 31.15 25.82
N VAL A 404 19.28 30.85 25.68
CA VAL A 404 19.78 29.49 25.90
C VAL A 404 19.47 29.07 27.35
N GLY A 405 18.73 27.97 27.50
CA GLY A 405 18.29 27.46 28.80
C GLY A 405 16.83 27.80 29.18
N ASP A 406 16.14 28.63 28.39
CA ASP A 406 14.72 28.90 28.60
C ASP A 406 13.87 27.64 28.36
N SER A 407 12.86 27.43 29.20
CA SER A 407 11.83 26.41 28.99
C SER A 407 10.72 26.99 28.11
N VAL A 408 10.22 26.19 27.16
CA VAL A 408 9.21 26.62 26.18
C VAL A 408 8.08 25.60 26.12
N LEU A 409 6.85 26.09 26.20
CA LEU A 409 5.64 25.35 25.88
C LEU A 409 5.37 25.50 24.38
N VAL A 410 5.10 24.39 23.69
CA VAL A 410 4.79 24.36 22.26
C VAL A 410 3.39 23.76 22.06
N PRO A 411 2.33 24.57 22.12
CA PRO A 411 0.99 24.11 21.80
C PRO A 411 0.85 23.76 20.32
N LEU A 412 0.16 22.66 20.04
CA LEU A 412 -0.32 22.26 18.73
C LEU A 412 -1.85 22.25 18.80
N THR A 413 -2.52 23.11 18.02
CA THR A 413 -3.99 23.28 18.01
C THR A 413 -4.57 23.17 16.63
#